data_AF-A0A2U0DXT3-F1
#
_entry.id   AF-A0A2U0DXT3-F1
#
_cell.length_a   1.000
_cell.length_b   1.000
_cell.length_c   1.000
_cell.angle_alpha   90.00
_cell.angle_beta   90.00
_cell.angle_gamma   90.00
#
_symmetry.space_group_name_H-M   'P 1'
#
loop_
_entity.id
_entity.type
_entity.pdbx_description
1 polymer ?
#
loop_
_entity_poly.entity_id
_entity_poly.type
_entity_poly.pdbx_seq_one_letter_code
_entity_poly.pdbx_strand_id
1 'polypeptide(L)' 'SDSIAAIEKSGHSILFLPPYSPDLNPIEKKWAQAKSMRRKIRCDPYELFQKFIT' A
#
# COMPACT_ATOMS: atom_id res chain seq x y z
N SER A 1 2.99 -20.89 7.39
CA SER A 1 4.07 -20.25 6.63
C SER A 1 4.86 -19.34 7.56
N ASP A 2 6.19 -19.29 7.44
CA ASP A 2 7.06 -18.55 8.36
C ASP A 2 6.65 -17.08 8.56
N SER A 3 6.13 -16.43 7.51
CA SER A 3 5.65 -15.04 7.58
C SER A 3 4.46 -14.85 8.52
N ILE A 4 3.51 -15.78 8.56
CA ILE A 4 2.33 -15.69 9.44
C ILE A 4 2.78 -15.80 10.90
N ALA A 5 3.62 -16.79 11.20
CA ALA A 5 4.17 -17.00 12.53
C ALA A 5 5.00 -15.80 13.02
N ALA A 6 5.75 -15.15 12.12
CA ALA A 6 6.50 -13.94 12.45
C ALA A 6 5.58 -12.75 12.81
N ILE A 7 4.49 -12.57 12.08
CA ILE A 7 3.50 -11.50 12.34
C ILE A 7 2.82 -11.74 13.69
N GLU A 8 2.35 -12.95 13.95
CA GLU A 8 1.70 -13.33 15.22
C GLU A 8 2.68 -13.20 16.40
N LYS A 9 3.93 -13.65 16.26
CA LYS A 9 4.98 -13.50 17.28
C LYS A 9 5.28 -12.03 17.62
N SER A 10 5.09 -11.13 16.65
CA SER A 10 5.24 -9.68 16.87
C SER A 10 4.02 -9.02 17.53
N GLY A 11 2.98 -9.79 17.89
CA GLY A 11 1.77 -9.30 18.54
C GLY A 11 0.72 -8.71 17.58
N HIS A 12 0.86 -8.93 16.28
CA HIS A 12 -0.08 -8.44 15.27
C HIS A 12 -1.05 -9.54 14.83
N SER A 13 -2.22 -9.12 14.33
CA SER A 13 -3.21 -10.01 13.72
C SER A 13 -3.27 -9.80 12.21
N ILE A 14 -3.53 -10.88 11.47
CA ILE A 14 -3.63 -10.85 10.00
C ILE A 14 -5.10 -10.73 9.61
N LEU A 15 -5.40 -9.70 8.82
CA LEU A 15 -6.69 -9.54 8.16
C LEU A 15 -6.61 -10.15 6.75
N PHE A 16 -7.27 -11.31 6.55
CA PHE A 16 -7.38 -11.92 5.24
C PHE A 16 -8.52 -11.27 4.43
N LEU A 17 -8.23 -10.91 3.19
CA LEU A 17 -9.23 -10.37 2.26
C LEU A 17 -9.67 -11.46 1.26
N PRO A 18 -10.93 -11.42 0.81
CA PRO A 18 -11.39 -12.32 -0.25
C PRO A 18 -10.62 -12.08 -1.56
N PRO A 19 -10.47 -13.12 -2.41
CA PRO A 19 -9.83 -12.98 -3.71
C PRO A 19 -10.47 -11.88 -4.56
N TYR A 20 -9.64 -11.19 -5.35
CA TYR A 20 -10.07 -10.14 -6.29
C TYR A 20 -10.94 -9.03 -5.68
N SER A 21 -10.75 -8.72 -4.40
CA SER A 21 -11.49 -7.67 -3.69
C SER A 21 -10.62 -6.45 -3.37
N PRO A 22 -10.10 -5.73 -4.39
CA PRO A 22 -9.22 -4.58 -4.19
C PRO A 22 -9.92 -3.45 -3.44
N ASP A 23 -11.25 -3.34 -3.57
CA ASP A 23 -12.06 -2.33 -2.88
C ASP A 23 -12.01 -2.45 -1.36
N LEU A 24 -11.74 -3.65 -0.84
CA LEU A 24 -11.59 -3.93 0.59
C LEU A 24 -10.17 -3.64 1.10
N ASN A 25 -9.22 -3.31 0.23
CA ASN A 25 -7.85 -2.99 0.61
C ASN A 25 -7.62 -1.46 0.58
N PRO A 26 -7.57 -0.78 1.75
CA PRO A 26 -7.47 0.68 1.81
C PRO A 26 -6.25 1.29 1.09
N ILE A 27 -5.16 0.51 0.95
CA ILE A 27 -3.94 0.98 0.29
C ILE A 27 -4.15 1.27 -1.20
N GLU A 28 -5.13 0.63 -1.86
CA GLU A 28 -5.42 0.84 -3.28
C GLU A 28 -5.80 2.30 -3.57
N LYS A 29 -6.52 2.95 -2.65
CA LYS A 29 -6.88 4.37 -2.75
C LYS A 29 -5.62 5.25 -2.69
N LYS A 30 -4.67 4.93 -1.83
CA LYS A 30 -3.39 5.63 -1.73
C LYS A 30 -2.55 5.43 -2.99
N TRP A 31 -2.53 4.24 -3.58
CA TRP A 31 -1.87 4.01 -4.87
C TRP A 31 -2.52 4.78 -6.02
N ALA A 32 -3.86 4.86 -6.05
CA ALA A 32 -4.57 5.68 -7.04
C ALA A 32 -4.19 7.17 -6.93
N GLN A 33 -4.10 7.70 -5.70
CA GLN A 33 -3.64 9.06 -5.43
C GLN A 33 -2.20 9.27 -5.91
N ALA A 34 -1.27 8.40 -5.55
CA ALA A 34 0.14 8.49 -5.96
C ALA A 34 0.30 8.46 -7.49
N LYS A 35 -0.38 7.54 -8.17
CA LYS A 35 -0.38 7.46 -9.63
C LYS A 35 -0.95 8.73 -10.27
N SER A 36 -2.00 9.31 -9.69
CA SER A 36 -2.59 10.57 -10.19
C SER A 36 -1.61 11.73 -10.09
N MET A 37 -0.95 11.89 -8.93
CA MET A 37 0.05 12.95 -8.73
C MET A 37 1.25 12.78 -9.65
N ARG A 38 1.77 11.56 -9.81
CA ARG A 38 2.88 11.30 -10.73
C ARG A 38 2.53 11.67 -12.17
N ARG A 39 1.33 11.34 -12.65
CA ARG A 39 0.88 11.74 -14.00
C ARG A 39 0.82 13.25 -14.17
N LYS A 40 0.44 13.98 -13.12
CA LYS A 40 0.34 15.45 -13.11
C LYS A 40 1.72 16.12 -13.09
N ILE A 41 2.64 15.63 -12.26
CA ILE A 41 3.93 16.29 -11.98
C ILE A 41 5.06 15.77 -12.88
N ARG A 42 4.92 14.54 -13.38
CA ARG A 42 5.94 13.82 -14.17
C ARG A 42 7.30 13.69 -13.47
N CYS A 43 7.28 13.48 -12.16
CA CYS A 43 8.47 13.20 -11.37
C CYS A 43 8.83 11.70 -11.34
N ASP A 44 10.04 11.41 -10.87
CA ASP A 44 10.47 10.04 -10.61
C ASP A 44 9.77 9.48 -9.35
N PRO A 45 9.69 8.13 -9.20
CA PRO A 45 9.01 7.53 -8.05
C PRO A 45 9.62 7.90 -6.69
N TYR A 46 10.93 8.09 -6.58
CA TYR A 46 11.55 8.45 -5.30
C TYR A 46 11.17 9.86 -4.89
N GLU A 47 11.24 10.81 -5.83
CA GLU A 47 10.78 12.18 -5.60
C GLU A 47 9.28 12.22 -5.24
N LEU A 48 8.45 11.41 -5.90
CA LEU A 48 7.02 11.28 -5.60
C LEU A 48 6.77 10.94 -4.13
N PHE A 49 7.41 9.87 -3.63
CA PHE A 49 7.20 9.38 -2.27
C PHE A 49 7.88 10.25 -1.20
N GLN A 50 8.95 10.96 -1.54
CA GLN A 50 9.60 11.85 -0.57
C GLN A 50 8.89 13.20 -0.43
N LYS A 51 8.38 13.76 -1.53
CA LYS A 51 7.88 15.16 -1.54
C LYS A 51 6.36 15.30 -1.56
N PHE A 52 5.63 14.28 -2.05
CA PHE A 52 4.21 14.44 -2.37
C PHE A 52 3.30 13.41 -1.69
N ILE A 53 3.81 12.23 -1.32
CA ILE A 53 3.09 11.22 -0.55
C ILE A 53 3.70 11.16 0.85
N THR A 54 3.12 11.90 1.80
CA THR A 54 3.45 11.82 3.23
C THR A 54 2.31 11.18 3.99
#